data_AF-A0A2A3LMY3-F1
#
_entry.id   AF-A0A2A3LMY3-F1
#
_cell.length_a   1.000
_cell.length_b   1.000
_cell.length_c   1.000
_cell.angle_alpha   90.00
_cell.angle_beta   90.00
_cell.angle_gamma   90.00
#
_symmetry.space_group_name_H-M   'P 1'
#
loop_
_entity.id
_entity.type
_entity.pdbx_description
1 polymer ?
#
loop_
_entity_poly.entity_id
_entity_poly.type
_entity_poly.pdbx_seq_one_letter_code
_entity_poly.pdbx_strand_id
1 'polypeptide(L)'
;MRGFNADDARALVDDAHRSVTEFVVADLLREVDVAARASQRIVKRQVDVDRLGDAACGDIAAALQARGFQVEATRDGDGVLFVLRW
;
A
#
# COMPACT_ATOMS: atom_id res chain seq x y z
N MET A 1 -33.59 -19.06 1.05
CA MET A 1 -32.44 -18.29 1.58
C MET A 1 -31.18 -18.95 1.09
N ARG A 2 -30.42 -18.30 0.19
CA ARG A 2 -29.11 -18.80 -0.27
C ARG A 2 -28.09 -18.40 0.79
N GLY A 3 -27.39 -19.39 1.35
CA GLY A 3 -26.40 -19.18 2.41
C GLY A 3 -25.15 -18.49 1.87
N PHE A 4 -24.67 -17.50 2.61
CA PHE A 4 -23.36 -16.87 2.43
C PHE A 4 -22.29 -17.97 2.49
N ASN A 5 -21.61 -18.24 1.37
CA ASN A 5 -20.65 -19.34 1.27
C ASN A 5 -19.22 -18.82 1.49
N ALA A 6 -18.28 -19.71 1.79
CA ALA A 6 -16.88 -19.31 2.05
C ALA A 6 -16.21 -18.58 0.86
N ASP A 7 -16.72 -18.79 -0.36
CA ASP A 7 -16.26 -18.14 -1.58
C ASP A 7 -16.70 -16.67 -1.66
N ASP A 8 -17.95 -16.37 -1.27
CA ASP A 8 -18.46 -14.98 -1.18
C ASP A 8 -17.70 -14.19 -0.12
N ALA A 9 -17.36 -14.84 1.00
CA ALA A 9 -16.55 -14.24 2.05
C ALA A 9 -15.13 -13.87 1.55
N ARG A 10 -14.51 -14.74 0.74
CA ARG A 10 -13.19 -14.48 0.13
C ARG A 10 -13.26 -13.36 -0.87
N ALA A 11 -14.25 -13.37 -1.77
CA ALA A 11 -14.42 -12.32 -2.78
C ALA A 11 -14.58 -10.92 -2.14
N LEU A 12 -15.33 -10.82 -1.04
CA LEU A 12 -15.49 -9.56 -0.30
C LEU A 12 -14.19 -9.10 0.39
N VAL A 13 -13.42 -10.04 0.94
CA VAL A 13 -12.13 -9.73 1.58
C VAL A 13 -11.09 -9.29 0.54
N ASP A 14 -11.07 -9.93 -0.63
CA ASP A 14 -10.17 -9.61 -1.74
C ASP A 14 -10.50 -8.24 -2.35
N ASP A 15 -11.78 -7.92 -2.54
CA ASP A 15 -12.21 -6.61 -3.04
C ASP A 15 -11.88 -5.48 -2.05
N ALA A 16 -12.11 -5.72 -0.74
CA ALA A 16 -11.71 -4.79 0.31
C ALA A 16 -10.18 -4.59 0.37
N HIS A 17 -9.39 -5.66 0.19
CA HIS A 17 -7.93 -5.58 0.13
C HIS A 17 -7.44 -4.76 -1.06
N ARG A 18 -8.04 -4.97 -2.25
CA ARG A 18 -7.70 -4.20 -3.45
C ARG A 18 -8.00 -2.72 -3.24
N SER A 19 -9.17 -2.39 -2.67
CA SER A 19 -9.57 -1.01 -2.38
C SER A 19 -8.60 -0.30 -1.40
N VAL A 20 -8.16 -1.00 -0.35
CA VAL A 20 -7.17 -0.46 0.60
C VAL A 20 -5.80 -0.27 -0.05
N THR A 21 -5.36 -1.23 -0.86
CA THR A 21 -4.09 -1.16 -1.60
C THR A 21 -4.08 0.06 -2.53
N GLU A 22 -5.14 0.27 -3.30
CA GLU A 22 -5.27 1.41 -4.21
C GLU A 22 -5.27 2.75 -3.46
N PHE A 23 -5.98 2.82 -2.33
CA PHE A 23 -5.99 4.00 -1.48
C PHE A 23 -4.58 4.35 -0.96
N VAL A 24 -3.85 3.39 -0.43
CA VAL A 24 -2.49 3.63 0.10
C VAL A 24 -1.53 4.03 -1.00
N VAL A 25 -1.59 3.39 -2.18
CA VAL A 25 -0.77 3.79 -3.34
C VAL A 25 -1.08 5.23 -3.74
N ALA A 26 -2.35 5.62 -3.82
CA ALA A 26 -2.74 6.98 -4.17
C ALA A 26 -2.25 8.02 -3.15
N ASP A 27 -2.32 7.71 -1.84
CA ASP A 27 -1.83 8.60 -0.79
C ASP A 27 -0.30 8.76 -0.84
N LEU A 28 0.44 7.66 -1.04
CA LEU A 28 1.90 7.71 -1.19
C LEU A 28 2.33 8.53 -2.41
N LEU A 29 1.62 8.40 -3.54
CA LEU A 29 1.90 9.21 -4.73
C LEU A 29 1.60 10.70 -4.50
N ARG A 30 0.55 11.02 -3.74
CA ARG A 30 0.25 12.40 -3.34
C ARG A 30 1.36 12.98 -2.47
N GLU A 31 1.89 12.21 -1.52
CA GLU A 31 3.04 12.65 -0.70
C GLU A 31 4.31 12.84 -1.53
N VAL A 32 4.55 11.98 -2.51
CA VAL A 32 5.66 12.16 -3.47
C VAL A 32 5.53 13.46 -4.25
N ASP A 33 4.33 13.80 -4.75
CA ASP A 33 4.11 15.07 -5.47
C ASP A 33 4.39 16.28 -4.57
N VAL A 34 3.94 16.25 -3.31
CA VAL A 34 4.23 17.30 -2.33
C VAL A 34 5.72 17.42 -2.06
N ALA A 35 6.41 16.29 -1.84
CA ALA A 35 7.85 16.24 -1.58
C ALA A 35 8.68 16.72 -2.79
N ALA A 36 8.28 16.34 -4.00
CA ALA A 36 8.93 16.76 -5.25
C ALA A 36 8.85 18.28 -5.43
N ARG A 37 7.70 18.90 -5.13
CA ARG A 37 7.54 20.37 -5.13
C ARG A 37 8.43 21.06 -4.09
N ALA A 38 8.75 20.37 -2.99
CA ALA A 38 9.69 20.81 -1.98
C ALA A 38 11.16 20.48 -2.31
N SER A 39 11.47 20.03 -3.54
CA SER A 39 12.81 19.60 -3.98
C SER A 39 13.40 18.44 -3.17
N GLN A 40 12.56 17.63 -2.53
CA GLN A 40 12.97 16.39 -1.88
C GLN A 40 13.00 15.25 -2.91
N ARG A 41 13.80 14.21 -2.63
CA ARG A 41 13.94 12.99 -3.48
C ARG A 41 13.61 11.70 -2.74
N ILE A 42 13.07 11.83 -1.53
CA ILE A 42 12.75 10.71 -0.67
C ILE A 42 11.48 11.01 0.10
N VAL A 43 10.57 10.04 0.13
CA VAL A 43 9.41 10.02 1.02
C VAL A 43 9.54 8.80 1.92
N LYS A 44 9.29 9.00 3.21
CA LYS A 44 9.22 7.93 4.21
C LYS A 44 7.85 7.99 4.84
N ARG A 45 7.09 6.90 4.74
CA ARG A 45 5.74 6.84 5.27
C ARG A 45 5.50 5.52 5.97
N GLN A 46 5.17 5.62 7.25
CA GLN A 46 4.67 4.49 8.02
C GLN A 46 3.19 4.30 7.69
N VAL A 47 2.85 3.11 7.22
CA VAL A 47 1.48 2.65 7.05
C VAL A 47 1.22 1.65 8.16
N ASP A 48 0.08 1.80 8.85
CA ASP A 48 -0.33 0.87 9.90
C ASP A 48 -0.92 -0.40 9.25
N VAL A 49 -0.37 -1.57 9.58
CA VAL A 49 -0.52 -2.82 8.79
C VAL A 49 -1.31 -3.88 9.51
N ASP A 50 -1.83 -3.59 10.71
CA ASP A 50 -2.77 -4.46 11.43
C ASP A 50 -4.02 -4.84 10.60
N ARG A 51 -4.22 -4.23 9.42
CA ARG A 51 -5.27 -4.55 8.45
C ARG A 51 -4.83 -4.87 7.01
N LEU A 52 -3.56 -4.71 6.66
CA LEU A 52 -3.13 -4.80 5.25
C LEU A 52 -2.68 -6.22 4.86
N GLY A 53 -2.02 -6.93 5.78
CA GLY A 53 -1.37 -8.21 5.47
C GLY A 53 -0.15 -8.09 4.55
N ASP A 54 0.74 -9.07 4.62
CA ASP A 54 2.01 -9.05 3.87
C ASP A 54 1.80 -9.01 2.34
N ALA A 55 0.71 -9.60 1.85
CA ALA A 55 0.36 -9.60 0.43
C ALA A 55 0.06 -8.19 -0.10
N ALA A 56 -0.76 -7.40 0.62
CA ALA A 56 -1.06 -6.03 0.20
C ALA A 56 0.18 -5.13 0.28
N CYS A 57 1.08 -5.35 1.25
CA CYS A 57 2.35 -4.62 1.29
C CYS A 57 3.20 -4.90 0.05
N GLY A 58 3.22 -6.15 -0.41
CA GLY A 58 3.86 -6.55 -1.67
C GLY A 58 3.22 -5.87 -2.89
N ASP A 59 1.88 -5.86 -2.96
CA ASP A 59 1.14 -5.25 -4.06
C ASP A 59 1.35 -3.73 -4.12
N ILE A 60 1.38 -3.04 -2.97
CA ILE A 60 1.72 -1.60 -2.89
C ILE A 60 3.13 -1.37 -3.42
N ALA A 61 4.12 -2.14 -2.93
CA ALA A 61 5.50 -1.98 -3.34
C ALA A 61 5.66 -2.21 -4.86
N ALA A 62 5.04 -3.26 -5.40
CA ALA A 62 5.05 -3.57 -6.83
C ALA A 62 4.38 -2.47 -7.66
N ALA A 63 3.24 -1.95 -7.21
CA ALA A 63 2.52 -0.87 -7.89
C ALA A 63 3.37 0.41 -7.96
N LEU A 64 4.10 0.75 -6.91
CA LEU A 64 5.00 1.90 -6.88
C LEU A 64 6.25 1.67 -7.74
N GLN A 65 6.85 0.49 -7.67
CA GLN A 65 8.00 0.13 -8.51
C GLN A 65 7.68 0.17 -10.01
N ALA A 66 6.48 -0.28 -10.41
CA ALA A 66 6.00 -0.20 -11.79
C ALA A 66 5.89 1.25 -12.31
N ARG A 67 5.84 2.23 -11.42
CA ARG A 67 5.83 3.67 -11.74
C ARG A 67 7.22 4.31 -11.73
N GLY A 68 8.28 3.51 -11.50
CA GLY A 68 9.68 3.94 -11.56
C GLY A 68 10.30 4.31 -10.21
N PHE A 69 9.60 4.10 -9.09
CA PHE A 69 10.14 4.38 -7.77
C PHE A 69 11.06 3.24 -7.29
N GLN A 70 12.16 3.60 -6.64
CA GLN A 70 12.87 2.66 -5.78
C GLN A 70 12.14 2.59 -4.44
N VAL A 71 11.65 1.40 -4.08
CA VAL A 71 10.83 1.18 -2.89
C VAL A 71 11.51 0.21 -1.96
N GLU A 72 11.73 0.63 -0.71
CA GLU A 72 12.06 -0.25 0.41
C GLU A 72 10.86 -0.30 1.35
N ALA A 73 10.44 -1.51 1.75
CA ALA A 73 9.36 -1.73 2.71
C ALA A 73 9.91 -2.56 3.87
N THR A 74 9.97 -1.95 5.05
CA THR A 74 10.51 -2.59 6.27
C THR A 74 9.43 -2.63 7.32
N ARG A 75 9.26 -3.80 7.94
CA ARG A 75 8.33 -3.95 9.08
C ARG A 75 8.87 -3.17 10.28
N ASP A 76 8.03 -2.32 10.85
CA ASP A 76 8.36 -1.46 12.00
C ASP A 76 7.19 -1.45 12.99
N GLY A 77 7.32 -2.27 14.05
CA GLY A 77 6.23 -2.54 14.99
C GLY A 77 5.00 -3.14 14.31
N ASP A 78 3.85 -2.51 14.54
CA ASP A 78 2.54 -2.87 13.97
C ASP A 78 2.36 -2.30 12.53
N GLY A 79 3.37 -1.58 12.03
CA GLY A 79 3.37 -0.93 10.74
C GLY A 79 4.39 -1.49 9.73
N VAL A 80 4.33 -0.96 8.51
CA VAL A 80 5.36 -1.08 7.49
C VAL A 80 5.78 0.33 7.10
N LEU A 81 7.08 0.58 7.21
CA LEU A 81 7.71 1.79 6.73
C LEU A 81 8.03 1.63 5.25
N PHE A 82 7.31 2.37 4.41
CA PHE A 82 7.64 2.53 3.00
C PHE A 82 8.60 3.70 2.81
N VAL A 83 9.72 3.43 2.13
CA VAL A 83 10.70 4.42 1.72
C VAL A 83 10.74 4.46 0.19
N LEU A 84 10.30 5.57 -0.39
CA LEU A 84 10.23 5.79 -1.84
C LEU A 84 11.32 6.77 -2.26
N ARG A 85 12.04 6.46 -3.35
CA ARG A 85 13.03 7.35 -3.99
C ARG A 85 12.83 7.46 -5.49
N TRP A 86 13.17 8.61 -6.07
CA TRP A 86 13.08 8.93 -7.50
C TRP A 86 14.15 9.93 -7.97
#